data_AF-A0A9E0Y5F7-F1
#
_entry.id   AF-A0A9E0Y5F7-F1
#
_cell.length_a   1.000
_cell.length_b   1.000
_cell.length_c   1.000
_cell.angle_alpha   90.00
_cell.angle_beta   90.00
_cell.angle_gamma   90.00
#
_symmetry.space_group_name_H-M   'P 1'
#
loop_
_entity.id
_entity.type
_entity.pdbx_description
1 polymer ?
#
loop_
_entity_poly.entity_id
_entity_poly.type
_entity_poly.pdbx_seq_one_letter_code
_entity_poly.pdbx_strand_id
1 'polypeptide(L)'
;MGLLYVIAFYAAVILVIFAITTFREKWKARRLKAAQKYQNKEILKVLFGLDEKARAELFELYKKEFGAGPARYARKTLEKWRAGRVTPNYQTFERFLRHLPRVMSYDLRCELLRHFMEEYAAKDRYELTVYTDDWETKLTPLVEQIIDKAYTTELPVEVERKLLWLGEGDMKLAQEILRRSQAAEGRLMVSTLRDEFASLETLFDAARLKPKVTHELKFPYGTITLDIKRRK
;
A
#
# COMPACT_ATOMS: atom_id res chain seq x y z
N MET A 1 -39.42 -37.03 -12.74
CA MET A 1 -39.23 -35.57 -12.97
C MET A 1 -38.29 -34.93 -11.94
N GLY A 2 -38.40 -35.17 -10.63
CA GLY A 2 -37.58 -34.47 -9.62
C GLY A 2 -36.05 -34.68 -9.67
N LEU A 3 -35.57 -35.87 -10.01
CA LEU A 3 -34.12 -36.18 -9.94
C LEU A 3 -33.27 -35.41 -10.97
N LEU A 4 -33.81 -35.19 -12.17
CA LEU A 4 -33.10 -34.46 -13.24
C LEU A 4 -32.96 -32.96 -12.92
N TYR A 5 -33.96 -32.36 -12.27
CA TYR A 5 -33.89 -30.96 -11.83
C TYR A 5 -32.86 -30.75 -10.72
N VAL A 6 -32.76 -31.70 -9.79
CA VAL A 6 -31.76 -31.64 -8.71
C VAL A 6 -30.34 -31.73 -9.30
N ILE A 7 -30.09 -32.66 -10.22
CA ILE A 7 -28.78 -32.80 -10.88
C ILE A 7 -28.42 -31.54 -11.68
N ALA A 8 -29.38 -30.97 -12.42
CA ALA A 8 -29.17 -29.74 -13.19
C ALA A 8 -28.85 -28.53 -12.29
N PHE A 9 -29.51 -28.42 -11.12
CA PHE A 9 -29.25 -27.35 -10.16
C PHE A 9 -27.84 -27.44 -9.57
N TYR A 10 -27.41 -28.63 -9.13
CA TYR A 10 -26.05 -28.82 -8.61
C TYR A 10 -24.97 -28.56 -9.68
N ALA A 11 -25.19 -28.98 -10.92
CA ALA A 11 -24.28 -28.69 -12.03
C ALA A 11 -24.16 -27.17 -12.29
N ALA A 12 -25.26 -26.43 -12.22
CA ALA A 12 -25.26 -24.98 -12.36
C ALA A 12 -24.53 -24.27 -11.21
N VAL A 13 -24.74 -24.71 -9.96
CA VAL A 13 -24.04 -24.16 -8.78
C VAL A 13 -22.53 -24.41 -8.87
N ILE A 14 -22.11 -25.62 -9.27
CA ILE A 14 -20.70 -25.96 -9.46
C ILE A 14 -20.07 -25.10 -10.57
N LEU A 15 -20.78 -24.88 -11.68
CA LEU A 15 -20.33 -23.99 -12.76
C LEU A 15 -20.20 -22.54 -12.31
N VAL A 16 -21.11 -22.03 -11.50
CA VAL A 16 -21.04 -20.68 -10.94
C VAL A 16 -19.87 -20.55 -9.96
N ILE A 17 -19.69 -21.52 -9.06
CA ILE A 17 -18.54 -21.54 -8.14
C ILE A 17 -17.23 -21.62 -8.93
N PHE A 18 -17.15 -22.47 -9.94
CA PHE A 18 -15.97 -22.61 -10.80
C PHE A 18 -15.70 -21.33 -11.61
N ALA A 19 -16.74 -20.66 -12.12
CA ALA A 19 -16.62 -19.37 -12.78
C ALA A 19 -16.12 -18.27 -11.82
N ILE A 20 -16.64 -18.23 -10.59
CA ILE A 20 -16.20 -17.28 -9.56
C ILE A 20 -14.75 -17.55 -9.14
N THR A 21 -14.36 -18.80 -8.92
CA THR A 21 -12.98 -19.15 -8.52
C THR A 21 -11.98 -18.89 -9.64
N THR A 22 -12.30 -19.27 -10.89
CA THR A 22 -11.42 -19.02 -12.05
C THR A 22 -11.34 -17.54 -12.42
N PHE A 23 -12.42 -16.77 -12.24
CA PHE A 23 -12.39 -15.32 -12.36
C PHE A 23 -11.52 -14.71 -11.27
N ARG A 24 -11.70 -15.10 -10.00
CA ARG A 24 -10.89 -14.63 -8.87
C ARG A 24 -9.40 -14.96 -9.04
N GLU A 25 -9.05 -16.13 -9.55
CA GLU A 25 -7.69 -16.54 -9.94
C GLU A 25 -7.11 -15.69 -11.08
N LYS A 26 -7.89 -15.44 -12.15
CA LYS A 26 -7.48 -14.56 -13.26
C LYS A 26 -7.30 -13.10 -12.83
N TRP A 27 -8.09 -12.62 -11.87
CA TRP A 27 -7.95 -11.28 -11.31
C TRP A 27 -6.75 -11.17 -10.37
N LYS A 28 -6.47 -12.18 -9.55
CA LYS A 28 -5.22 -12.29 -8.79
C LYS A 28 -4.02 -12.28 -9.73
N ALA A 29 -4.02 -13.07 -10.80
CA ALA A 29 -2.93 -13.12 -11.78
C ALA A 29 -2.75 -11.82 -12.58
N ARG A 30 -3.83 -11.08 -12.87
CA ARG A 30 -3.77 -9.74 -13.49
C ARG A 30 -3.25 -8.68 -12.53
N ARG A 31 -3.64 -8.73 -11.25
CA ARG A 31 -3.05 -7.90 -10.17
C ARG A 31 -1.58 -8.25 -9.96
N LEU A 32 -1.21 -9.53 -10.04
CA LEU A 32 0.17 -10.00 -9.92
C LEU A 32 1.02 -9.53 -11.11
N LYS A 33 0.50 -9.58 -12.35
CA LYS A 33 1.19 -9.03 -13.53
C LYS A 33 1.28 -7.50 -13.50
N ALA A 34 0.31 -6.80 -12.94
CA ALA A 34 0.39 -5.35 -12.71
C ALA A 34 1.42 -5.01 -11.61
N ALA A 35 1.45 -5.78 -10.52
CA ALA A 35 2.44 -5.70 -9.44
C ALA A 35 3.86 -6.08 -9.90
N GLN A 36 3.97 -6.94 -10.92
CA GLN A 36 5.23 -7.36 -11.55
C GLN A 36 5.71 -6.39 -12.64
N LYS A 37 4.85 -5.50 -13.15
CA LYS A 37 5.17 -4.55 -14.23
C LYS A 37 5.98 -3.34 -13.74
N TYR A 38 6.10 -3.10 -12.44
CA TYR A 38 6.88 -1.99 -11.93
C TYR A 38 8.09 -2.47 -11.15
N GLN A 39 9.26 -2.25 -11.76
CA GLN A 39 10.46 -1.90 -11.00
C GLN A 39 10.04 -0.80 -10.05
N ASN A 40 9.96 -1.13 -8.76
CA ASN A 40 9.39 -0.22 -7.79
C ASN A 40 10.25 1.05 -7.81
N LYS A 41 9.66 2.15 -8.30
CA LYS A 41 10.36 3.42 -8.48
C LYS A 41 10.99 3.86 -7.16
N GLU A 42 10.38 3.53 -6.04
CA GLU A 42 10.91 3.82 -4.71
C GLU A 42 12.21 3.06 -4.41
N ILE A 43 12.32 1.79 -4.80
CA ILE A 43 13.58 1.04 -4.65
C ILE A 43 14.68 1.66 -5.52
N LEU A 44 14.34 2.10 -6.73
CA LEU A 44 15.31 2.81 -7.57
C LEU A 44 15.71 4.15 -6.96
N LYS A 45 14.78 4.90 -6.38
CA LYS A 45 15.10 6.12 -5.62
C LYS A 45 16.05 5.82 -4.46
N VAL A 46 15.81 4.75 -3.70
CA VAL A 46 16.72 4.28 -2.65
C VAL A 46 18.10 4.00 -3.22
N LEU A 47 18.18 3.20 -4.28
CA LEU A 47 19.44 2.86 -4.95
C LEU A 47 20.19 4.12 -5.44
N PHE A 48 19.47 5.10 -5.97
CA PHE A 48 20.04 6.36 -6.45
C PHE A 48 20.42 7.31 -5.32
N GLY A 49 19.76 7.21 -4.16
CA GLY A 49 19.97 8.03 -2.97
C GLY A 49 21.06 7.52 -2.03
N LEU A 50 21.59 6.30 -2.26
CA LEU A 50 22.73 5.80 -1.48
C LEU A 50 23.93 6.75 -1.58
N ASP A 51 24.56 7.02 -0.45
CA ASP A 51 25.84 7.72 -0.40
C ASP A 51 26.95 6.93 -1.14
N GLU A 52 28.09 7.57 -1.37
CA GLU A 52 29.18 6.97 -2.13
C GLU A 52 29.71 5.68 -1.48
N LYS A 53 29.81 5.64 -0.15
CA LYS A 53 30.33 4.49 0.59
C LYS A 53 29.37 3.30 0.50
N ALA A 54 28.09 3.50 0.82
CA ALA A 54 27.04 2.49 0.74
C ALA A 54 26.89 1.96 -0.68
N ARG A 55 26.99 2.84 -1.68
CA ARG A 55 26.93 2.45 -3.10
C ARG A 55 28.15 1.63 -3.52
N ALA A 56 29.35 2.03 -3.10
CA ALA A 56 30.56 1.26 -3.38
C ALA A 56 30.47 -0.14 -2.76
N GLU A 57 30.07 -0.23 -1.49
CA GLU A 57 29.84 -1.49 -0.78
C GLU A 57 28.80 -2.36 -1.49
N LEU A 58 27.67 -1.79 -1.91
CA LEU A 58 26.64 -2.50 -2.67
C LEU A 58 27.19 -3.14 -3.94
N PHE A 59 28.01 -2.40 -4.68
CA PHE A 59 28.62 -2.92 -5.90
C PHE A 59 29.68 -3.99 -5.63
N GLU A 60 30.41 -3.91 -4.52
CA GLU A 60 31.34 -4.98 -4.15
C GLU A 60 30.60 -6.26 -3.70
N LEU A 61 29.51 -6.13 -2.94
CA LEU A 61 28.61 -7.25 -2.62
C LEU A 61 28.04 -7.89 -3.90
N TYR A 62 27.51 -7.05 -4.80
CA TYR A 62 26.97 -7.47 -6.09
C TYR A 62 28.03 -8.17 -6.94
N LYS A 63 29.27 -7.64 -6.98
CA LYS A 63 30.39 -8.25 -7.71
C LYS A 63 30.80 -9.58 -7.13
N LYS A 64 30.85 -9.69 -5.79
CA LYS A 64 31.19 -10.93 -5.08
C LYS A 64 30.22 -12.05 -5.42
N GLU A 65 28.94 -11.73 -5.55
CA GLU A 65 27.90 -12.75 -5.81
C GLU A 65 27.67 -13.03 -7.30
N PHE A 66 27.65 -12.00 -8.15
CA PHE A 66 27.25 -12.12 -9.57
C PHE A 66 28.40 -11.93 -10.56
N GLY A 67 29.61 -11.65 -10.09
CA GLY A 67 30.82 -11.50 -10.89
C GLY A 67 31.08 -10.09 -11.42
N ALA A 68 32.30 -9.90 -11.94
CA ALA A 68 32.81 -8.60 -12.37
C ALA A 68 32.08 -8.00 -13.58
N GLY A 69 31.67 -8.82 -14.55
CA GLY A 69 30.95 -8.37 -15.75
C GLY A 69 29.63 -7.69 -15.42
N PRO A 70 28.69 -8.38 -14.72
CA PRO A 70 27.44 -7.80 -14.27
C PRO A 70 27.61 -6.57 -13.38
N ALA A 71 28.56 -6.57 -12.45
CA ALA A 71 28.84 -5.41 -11.60
C ALA A 71 29.31 -4.19 -12.42
N ARG A 72 30.22 -4.41 -13.38
CA ARG A 72 30.70 -3.36 -14.29
C ARG A 72 29.56 -2.78 -15.12
N TYR A 73 28.69 -3.63 -15.67
CA TYR A 73 27.51 -3.19 -16.41
C TYR A 73 26.58 -2.34 -15.53
N ALA A 74 26.24 -2.84 -14.33
CA ALA A 74 25.35 -2.15 -13.41
C ALA A 74 25.91 -0.79 -12.99
N ARG A 75 27.21 -0.70 -12.66
CA ARG A 75 27.90 0.56 -12.31
C ARG A 75 27.85 1.57 -13.45
N LYS A 76 28.13 1.15 -14.69
CA LYS A 76 28.08 2.03 -15.88
C LYS A 76 26.67 2.47 -16.25
N THR A 77 25.66 1.67 -15.93
CA THR A 77 24.28 1.91 -16.35
C THR A 77 23.48 2.66 -15.27
N LEU A 78 23.97 2.71 -14.03
CA LEU A 78 23.29 3.38 -12.92
C LEU A 78 22.89 4.83 -13.23
N GLU A 79 23.82 5.63 -13.77
CA GLU A 79 23.51 7.03 -14.13
C GLU A 79 22.51 7.14 -15.28
N LYS A 80 22.48 6.16 -16.19
CA LYS A 80 21.48 6.10 -17.25
C LYS A 80 20.10 5.74 -16.70
N TRP A 81 20.03 4.87 -15.69
CA TRP A 81 18.79 4.57 -14.97
C TRP A 81 18.30 5.78 -14.18
N ARG A 82 19.21 6.48 -13.49
CA ARG A 82 18.90 7.73 -12.76
C ARG A 82 18.33 8.81 -13.70
N ALA A 83 18.91 8.94 -14.89
CA ALA A 83 18.44 9.87 -15.91
C ALA A 83 17.20 9.36 -16.70
N GLY A 84 16.66 8.18 -16.38
CA GLY A 84 15.52 7.58 -17.08
C GLY A 84 15.78 7.20 -18.54
N ARG A 85 17.04 7.20 -19.00
CA ARG A 85 17.40 6.90 -20.41
C ARG A 85 17.22 5.43 -20.75
N VAL A 86 17.40 4.57 -19.76
CA VAL A 86 17.18 3.12 -19.86
C VAL A 86 16.58 2.63 -18.54
N THR A 87 15.90 1.49 -18.56
CA THR A 87 15.41 0.82 -17.35
C THR A 87 16.26 -0.42 -17.07
N PRO A 88 16.55 -0.75 -15.80
CA PRO A 88 17.21 -2.02 -15.48
C PRO A 88 16.35 -3.17 -15.98
N ASN A 89 16.94 -4.28 -16.42
CA ASN A 89 16.13 -5.47 -16.68
C ASN A 89 15.72 -6.14 -15.35
N TYR A 90 14.72 -7.01 -15.41
CA TYR A 90 14.18 -7.70 -14.22
C TYR A 90 15.27 -8.39 -13.39
N GLN A 91 16.15 -9.13 -14.06
CA GLN A 91 17.24 -9.87 -13.41
C GLN A 91 18.21 -8.94 -12.66
N THR A 92 18.60 -7.83 -13.28
CA THR A 92 19.51 -6.85 -12.66
C THR A 92 18.88 -6.21 -11.44
N PHE A 93 17.58 -5.91 -11.52
CA PHE A 93 16.82 -5.35 -10.41
C PHE A 93 16.71 -6.32 -9.23
N GLU A 94 16.37 -7.59 -9.48
CA GLU A 94 16.32 -8.62 -8.43
C GLU A 94 17.67 -8.82 -7.71
N ARG A 95 18.78 -8.73 -8.46
CA ARG A 95 20.12 -8.82 -7.88
C ARG A 95 20.42 -7.68 -6.91
N PHE A 96 19.93 -6.46 -7.18
CA PHE A 96 20.06 -5.36 -6.23
C PHE A 96 19.23 -5.58 -4.97
N LEU A 97 17.99 -6.08 -5.09
CA LEU A 97 17.11 -6.33 -3.93
C LEU A 97 17.74 -7.26 -2.90
N ARG A 98 18.58 -8.20 -3.33
CA ARG A 98 19.27 -9.14 -2.43
C ARG A 98 20.28 -8.45 -1.50
N HIS A 99 20.90 -7.35 -1.94
CA HIS A 99 21.99 -6.70 -1.21
C HIS A 99 21.68 -5.32 -0.69
N LEU A 100 20.72 -4.62 -1.30
CA LEU A 100 20.31 -3.27 -0.92
C LEU A 100 20.10 -3.12 0.60
N PRO A 101 19.43 -4.05 1.31
CA PRO A 101 19.18 -3.91 2.75
C PRO A 101 20.46 -3.86 3.61
N ARG A 102 21.56 -4.45 3.14
CA ARG A 102 22.82 -4.50 3.89
C ARG A 102 23.53 -3.15 3.93
N VAL A 103 23.25 -2.30 2.94
CA VAL A 103 23.89 -0.99 2.79
C VAL A 103 22.93 0.17 3.08
N MET A 104 21.65 -0.13 3.33
CA MET A 104 20.65 0.86 3.70
C MET A 104 20.77 1.20 5.19
N SER A 105 20.56 2.48 5.53
CA SER A 105 20.33 2.87 6.92
C SER A 105 19.04 2.23 7.46
N TYR A 106 18.90 2.18 8.79
CA TYR A 106 17.67 1.69 9.41
C TYR A 106 16.46 2.53 8.97
N ASP A 107 16.57 3.85 8.99
CA ASP A 107 15.49 4.77 8.59
C ASP A 107 15.03 4.50 7.16
N LEU A 108 15.97 4.28 6.24
CA LEU A 108 15.66 4.01 4.84
C LEU A 108 14.97 2.66 4.65
N ARG A 109 15.31 1.66 5.49
CA ARG A 109 14.60 0.37 5.52
C ARG A 109 13.17 0.54 6.02
N CYS A 110 12.96 1.34 7.06
CA CYS A 110 11.64 1.65 7.60
C CYS A 110 10.76 2.40 6.58
N GLU A 111 11.29 3.40 5.89
CA GLU A 111 10.57 4.13 4.84
C GLU A 111 10.18 3.21 3.68
N LEU A 112 11.09 2.34 3.25
CA LEU A 112 10.80 1.38 2.19
C LEU A 112 9.72 0.39 2.63
N LEU A 113 9.79 -0.12 3.86
CA LEU A 113 8.77 -0.97 4.46
C LEU A 113 7.41 -0.28 4.47
N ARG A 114 7.35 0.97 4.92
CA ARG A 114 6.12 1.78 4.92
C ARG A 114 5.52 1.88 3.53
N HIS A 115 6.35 2.24 2.55
CA HIS A 115 5.89 2.32 1.16
C HIS A 115 5.35 0.99 0.65
N PHE A 116 6.02 -0.12 0.93
CA PHE A 116 5.55 -1.45 0.55
C PHE A 116 4.21 -1.79 1.22
N MET A 117 4.06 -1.53 2.50
CA MET A 117 2.80 -1.77 3.20
C MET A 117 1.67 -0.94 2.61
N GLU A 118 1.89 0.35 2.34
CA GLU A 118 0.88 1.24 1.76
C GLU A 118 0.52 0.92 0.30
N GLU A 119 1.50 0.54 -0.52
CA GLU A 119 1.30 0.25 -1.95
C GLU A 119 0.57 -1.08 -2.16
N TYR A 120 0.93 -2.10 -1.36
CA TYR A 120 0.36 -3.44 -1.49
C TYR A 120 -0.88 -3.64 -0.64
N ALA A 121 -1.16 -2.74 0.31
CA ALA A 121 -2.45 -2.73 0.95
C ALA A 121 -3.58 -2.48 -0.05
N ALA A 122 -4.65 -3.23 0.08
CA ALA A 122 -5.88 -2.87 -0.58
C ALA A 122 -6.36 -1.51 -0.04
N LYS A 123 -6.37 -0.48 -0.88
CA LYS A 123 -6.96 0.81 -0.52
C LYS A 123 -8.45 0.77 -0.78
N ASP A 124 -9.23 0.88 0.28
CA ASP A 124 -10.69 0.95 0.16
C ASP A 124 -11.10 2.40 -0.06
N ARG A 125 -12.17 2.60 -0.83
CA ARG A 125 -12.78 3.90 -1.03
C ARG A 125 -14.20 3.84 -0.50
N TYR A 126 -14.52 4.77 0.37
CA TYR A 126 -15.82 4.88 0.98
C TYR A 126 -16.40 6.24 0.68
N GLU A 127 -17.70 6.26 0.37
CA GLU A 127 -18.48 7.48 0.24
C GLU A 127 -19.54 7.46 1.34
N LEU A 128 -19.56 8.50 2.17
CA LEU A 128 -20.45 8.58 3.30
C LEU A 128 -21.09 9.95 3.35
N THR A 129 -22.43 9.98 3.39
CA THR A 129 -23.17 11.21 3.68
C THR A 129 -23.45 11.27 5.18
N VAL A 130 -23.00 12.36 5.81
CA VAL A 130 -23.17 12.61 7.25
C VAL A 130 -23.84 13.96 7.48
N TYR A 131 -24.53 14.07 8.61
CA TYR A 131 -25.03 15.33 9.12
C TYR A 131 -24.16 15.80 10.29
N THR A 132 -24.16 17.11 10.56
CA THR A 132 -23.33 17.67 11.63
C THR A 132 -23.69 17.15 13.02
N ASP A 133 -24.92 16.64 13.20
CA ASP A 133 -25.42 16.06 14.44
C ASP A 133 -25.20 14.53 14.58
N ASP A 134 -24.86 13.82 13.49
CA ASP A 134 -24.76 12.35 13.48
C ASP A 134 -23.44 11.78 12.94
N TRP A 135 -22.51 12.64 12.51
CA TRP A 135 -21.27 12.22 11.84
C TRP A 135 -20.43 11.28 12.71
N GLU A 136 -20.30 11.53 14.01
CA GLU A 136 -19.42 10.75 14.89
C GLU A 136 -19.90 9.30 14.98
N THR A 137 -21.21 9.08 15.09
CA THR A 137 -21.80 7.74 15.15
C THR A 137 -21.67 6.97 13.84
N LYS A 138 -21.66 7.68 12.69
CA LYS A 138 -21.55 7.07 11.36
C LYS A 138 -20.11 6.87 10.90
N LEU A 139 -19.22 7.79 11.26
CA LEU A 139 -17.84 7.81 10.80
C LEU A 139 -16.94 6.90 11.65
N THR A 140 -17.12 6.89 12.97
CA THR A 140 -16.25 6.14 13.88
C THR A 140 -16.12 4.66 13.52
N PRO A 141 -17.21 3.91 13.25
CA PRO A 141 -17.11 2.50 12.87
C PRO A 141 -16.34 2.28 11.56
N LEU A 142 -16.49 3.21 10.62
CA LEU A 142 -15.79 3.14 9.34
C LEU A 142 -14.30 3.42 9.49
N VAL A 143 -13.92 4.36 10.35
CA VAL A 143 -12.52 4.64 10.63
C VAL A 143 -11.88 3.51 11.42
N GLU A 144 -12.57 2.93 12.41
CA GLU A 144 -12.11 1.73 13.11
C GLU A 144 -11.85 0.58 12.14
N GLN A 145 -12.75 0.34 11.19
CA GLN A 145 -12.55 -0.66 10.13
C GLN A 145 -11.29 -0.38 9.29
N ILE A 146 -11.00 0.88 8.94
CA ILE A 146 -9.79 1.25 8.20
C ILE A 146 -8.53 1.09 9.06
N ILE A 147 -8.60 1.42 10.35
CA ILE A 147 -7.49 1.26 11.30
C ILE A 147 -7.17 -0.21 11.52
N ASP A 148 -8.18 -1.07 11.71
CA ASP A 148 -8.01 -2.51 11.87
C ASP A 148 -7.37 -3.16 10.64
N LYS A 149 -7.58 -2.55 9.47
CA LYS A 149 -6.90 -2.96 8.24
C LYS A 149 -5.39 -2.82 8.31
N ALA A 150 -4.86 -1.87 9.08
CA ALA A 150 -3.41 -1.75 9.31
C ALA A 150 -2.82 -3.02 9.92
N TYR A 151 -3.56 -3.66 10.82
CA TYR A 151 -3.12 -4.86 11.53
C TYR A 151 -3.35 -6.14 10.74
N THR A 152 -4.35 -6.17 9.87
CA THR A 152 -4.70 -7.37 9.08
C THR A 152 -4.06 -7.39 7.68
N THR A 153 -3.47 -6.28 7.25
CA THR A 153 -2.76 -6.24 5.97
C THR A 153 -1.42 -6.98 6.08
N GLU A 154 -1.30 -8.03 5.28
CA GLU A 154 -0.07 -8.76 5.03
C GLU A 154 0.50 -8.38 3.66
N LEU A 155 1.83 -8.38 3.56
CA LEU A 155 2.48 -8.24 2.27
C LEU A 155 2.22 -9.50 1.43
N PRO A 156 2.07 -9.38 0.10
CA PRO A 156 2.00 -10.56 -0.75
C PRO A 156 3.22 -11.46 -0.55
N VAL A 157 3.01 -12.78 -0.53
CA VAL A 157 4.06 -13.78 -0.27
C VAL A 157 5.25 -13.65 -1.23
N GLU A 158 5.03 -13.16 -2.45
CA GLU A 158 6.10 -12.89 -3.42
C GLU A 158 6.94 -11.67 -3.05
N VAL A 159 6.34 -10.63 -2.48
CA VAL A 159 7.05 -9.44 -1.97
C VAL A 159 7.83 -9.82 -0.74
N GLU A 160 7.22 -10.56 0.19
CA GLU A 160 7.89 -11.08 1.38
C GLU A 160 9.06 -12.01 1.01
N ARG A 161 8.89 -12.93 0.05
CA ARG A 161 9.99 -13.78 -0.46
C ARG A 161 11.10 -13.00 -1.16
N LYS A 162 10.79 -11.89 -1.82
CA LYS A 162 11.82 -11.05 -2.48
C LYS A 162 12.52 -10.13 -1.49
N LEU A 163 11.86 -9.85 -0.39
CA LEU A 163 12.32 -8.98 0.67
C LEU A 163 12.45 -9.80 1.96
N LEU A 164 13.16 -10.94 1.91
CA LEU A 164 13.37 -11.82 3.06
C LEU A 164 13.83 -11.04 4.30
N TRP A 165 14.63 -9.99 4.07
CA TRP A 165 15.11 -9.06 5.09
C TRP A 165 14.01 -8.30 5.84
N LEU A 166 12.81 -8.12 5.27
CA LEU A 166 11.66 -7.55 5.99
C LEU A 166 11.18 -8.46 7.12
N GLY A 167 11.43 -9.77 7.01
CA GLY A 167 11.11 -10.76 8.04
C GLY A 167 12.24 -11.03 9.03
N GLU A 168 13.40 -10.38 8.89
CA GLU A 168 14.60 -10.67 9.68
C GLU A 168 14.88 -9.59 10.74
N GLY A 169 15.33 -10.02 11.92
CA GLY A 169 15.78 -9.15 13.02
C GLY A 169 14.74 -8.10 13.44
N ASP A 170 15.21 -6.85 13.56
CA ASP A 170 14.42 -5.71 14.04
C ASP A 170 13.30 -5.28 13.08
N MET A 171 13.21 -5.86 11.88
CA MET A 171 12.22 -5.44 10.89
C MET A 171 10.81 -5.92 11.22
N LYS A 172 10.66 -7.04 11.94
CA LYS A 172 9.37 -7.44 12.53
C LYS A 172 8.89 -6.42 13.56
N LEU A 173 9.80 -5.92 14.39
CA LEU A 173 9.47 -4.89 15.37
C LEU A 173 9.12 -3.57 14.67
N ALA A 174 9.86 -3.19 13.63
CA ALA A 174 9.55 -2.00 12.83
C ALA A 174 8.18 -2.10 12.15
N GLN A 175 7.79 -3.26 11.63
CA GLN A 175 6.45 -3.49 11.10
C GLN A 175 5.36 -3.25 12.16
N GLU A 176 5.55 -3.79 13.36
CA GLU A 176 4.60 -3.60 14.45
C GLU A 176 4.52 -2.13 14.90
N ILE A 177 5.68 -1.45 15.03
CA ILE A 177 5.73 -0.02 15.35
C ILE A 177 5.01 0.79 14.27
N LEU A 178 5.25 0.49 13.00
CA LEU A 178 4.63 1.19 11.89
C LEU A 178 3.10 1.00 11.90
N ARG A 179 2.60 -0.22 12.11
CA ARG A 179 1.15 -0.49 12.22
C ARG A 179 0.52 0.33 13.35
N ARG A 180 1.17 0.36 14.51
CA ARG A 180 0.71 1.16 15.65
C ARG A 180 0.72 2.66 15.35
N SER A 181 1.76 3.15 14.68
CA SER A 181 1.88 4.55 14.28
C SER A 181 0.75 4.94 13.33
N GLN A 182 0.47 4.13 12.31
CA GLN A 182 -0.61 4.39 11.34
C GLN A 182 -2.00 4.31 12.00
N ALA A 183 -2.20 3.39 12.93
CA ALA A 183 -3.42 3.32 13.72
C ALA A 183 -3.61 4.57 14.59
N ALA A 184 -2.54 5.05 15.23
CA ALA A 184 -2.56 6.28 16.02
C ALA A 184 -2.84 7.52 15.16
N GLU A 185 -2.24 7.61 13.98
CA GLU A 185 -2.50 8.67 13.00
C GLU A 185 -3.99 8.70 12.59
N GLY A 186 -4.58 7.52 12.31
CA GLY A 186 -6.01 7.42 12.01
C GLY A 186 -6.90 7.94 13.14
N ARG A 187 -6.57 7.61 14.41
CA ARG A 187 -7.31 8.12 15.57
C ARG A 187 -7.15 9.63 15.76
N LEU A 188 -5.95 10.15 15.55
CA LEU A 188 -5.68 11.59 15.65
C LEU A 188 -6.44 12.38 14.57
N MET A 189 -6.55 11.82 13.37
CA MET A 189 -7.34 12.45 12.30
C MET A 189 -8.81 12.54 12.68
N VAL A 190 -9.38 11.51 13.31
CA VAL A 190 -10.77 11.55 13.82
C VAL A 190 -10.96 12.59 14.92
N SER A 191 -10.01 12.69 15.86
CA SER A 191 -10.13 13.70 16.91
C SER A 191 -10.09 15.12 16.34
N THR A 192 -9.27 15.36 15.31
CA THR A 192 -9.18 16.67 14.64
C THR A 192 -10.48 17.03 13.91
N LEU A 193 -11.21 16.03 13.39
CA LEU A 193 -12.50 16.29 12.73
C LEU A 193 -13.53 16.88 13.66
N ARG A 194 -13.48 16.62 14.96
CA ARG A 194 -14.44 17.21 15.89
C ARG A 194 -14.37 18.75 15.87
N ASP A 195 -13.16 19.29 15.86
CA ASP A 195 -12.94 20.74 15.79
C ASP A 195 -13.34 21.31 14.42
N GLU A 196 -13.10 20.55 13.34
CA GLU A 196 -13.53 20.92 11.99
C GLU A 196 -15.06 20.96 11.87
N PHE A 197 -15.78 19.96 12.39
CA PHE A 197 -17.24 19.91 12.35
C PHE A 197 -17.87 21.04 13.19
N ALA A 198 -17.35 21.35 14.37
CA ALA A 198 -17.80 22.49 15.16
C ALA A 198 -17.59 23.83 14.42
N SER A 199 -16.47 23.96 13.70
CA SER A 199 -16.21 25.12 12.85
C SER A 199 -17.20 25.20 11.68
N LEU A 200 -17.52 24.07 11.04
CA LEU A 200 -18.49 24.00 9.95
C LEU A 200 -19.91 24.37 10.41
N GLU A 201 -20.33 23.95 11.61
CA GLU A 201 -21.63 24.34 12.18
C GLU A 201 -21.74 25.86 12.33
N THR A 202 -20.72 26.48 12.91
CA THR A 202 -20.64 27.95 13.06
C THR A 202 -20.72 28.65 11.70
N LEU A 203 -20.05 28.12 10.67
CA LEU A 203 -20.07 28.70 9.32
C LEU A 203 -21.42 28.51 8.61
N PHE A 204 -22.12 27.39 8.85
CA PHE A 204 -23.48 27.20 8.35
C PHE A 204 -24.48 28.13 9.04
N ASP A 205 -24.32 28.40 10.34
CA ASP A 205 -25.16 29.34 11.09
C ASP A 205 -24.96 30.79 10.67
N ALA A 206 -23.74 31.16 10.31
CA ALA A 206 -23.43 32.49 9.79
C ALA A 206 -23.99 32.74 8.37
N ALA A 207 -24.71 31.79 7.76
CA ALA A 207 -25.27 31.82 6.41
C ALA A 207 -24.24 32.09 5.28
N ARG A 208 -22.95 31.86 5.56
CA ARG A 208 -21.83 32.16 4.62
C ARG A 208 -21.53 31.02 3.66
N LEU A 209 -22.10 29.84 3.86
CA LEU A 209 -21.84 28.64 3.04
C LEU A 209 -23.12 27.99 2.55
N LYS A 210 -23.01 27.28 1.40
CA LYS A 210 -24.04 26.33 0.95
C LYS A 210 -24.21 25.23 2.01
N PRO A 211 -25.40 24.67 2.20
CA PRO A 211 -25.68 23.67 3.26
C PRO A 211 -25.06 22.28 3.01
N LYS A 212 -24.05 22.19 2.13
CA LYS A 212 -23.33 20.98 1.77
C LYS A 212 -21.84 21.30 1.59
N VAL A 213 -20.99 20.50 2.23
CA VAL A 213 -19.53 20.52 2.06
C VAL A 213 -19.06 19.10 1.77
N THR A 214 -18.12 18.94 0.83
CA THR A 214 -17.47 17.66 0.57
C THR A 214 -16.05 17.71 1.14
N HIS A 215 -15.68 16.72 1.95
CA HIS A 215 -14.38 16.61 2.60
C HIS A 215 -13.78 15.23 2.33
N GLU A 216 -12.47 15.15 2.08
CA GLU A 216 -11.78 13.89 1.75
C GLU A 216 -10.75 13.53 2.82
N LEU A 217 -11.00 12.44 3.53
CA LEU A 217 -10.08 11.90 4.55
C LEU A 217 -9.18 10.84 3.92
N LYS A 218 -7.86 11.06 3.97
CA LYS A 218 -6.86 10.16 3.41
C LYS A 218 -6.15 9.41 4.53
N PHE A 219 -6.49 8.14 4.68
CA PHE A 219 -5.81 7.22 5.58
C PHE A 219 -4.75 6.41 4.81
N PRO A 220 -3.76 5.81 5.50
CA PRO A 220 -2.79 4.92 4.86
C PRO A 220 -3.44 3.78 4.05
N TYR A 221 -4.58 3.27 4.54
CA TYR A 221 -5.25 2.08 4.00
C TYR A 221 -6.61 2.34 3.36
N GLY A 222 -7.01 3.60 3.22
CA GLY A 222 -8.29 3.92 2.63
C GLY A 222 -8.54 5.41 2.49
N THR A 223 -9.61 5.73 1.77
CA THR A 223 -10.06 7.11 1.60
C THR A 223 -11.54 7.16 1.89
N ILE A 224 -11.95 8.10 2.74
CA ILE A 224 -13.36 8.38 3.02
C ILE A 224 -13.69 9.73 2.43
N THR A 225 -14.59 9.76 1.45
CA THR A 225 -15.21 10.98 0.96
C THR A 225 -16.47 11.24 1.75
N LEU A 226 -16.47 12.33 2.51
CA LEU A 226 -17.58 12.79 3.33
C LEU A 226 -18.39 13.84 2.60
N ASP A 227 -19.68 13.57 2.41
CA ASP A 227 -20.67 14.57 2.03
C ASP A 227 -21.39 15.07 3.28
N ILE A 228 -20.92 16.20 3.82
CA ILE A 228 -21.41 16.81 5.06
C ILE A 228 -22.59 17.72 4.75
N LYS A 229 -23.72 17.50 5.43
CA LYS A 229 -24.96 18.28 5.26
C LYS A 229 -25.46 18.84 6.58
N ARG A 230 -26.15 19.96 6.53
CA ARG A 230 -26.95 20.46 7.66
C ARG A 230 -28.35 19.87 7.62
N ARG A 231 -28.88 19.42 8.75
CA ARG A 231 -30.29 19.04 8.88
C ARG A 231 -31.15 20.31 8.90
N LYS A 232 -32.23 20.32 8.10
CA LYS A 232 -33.17 21.45 8.05
C LYS A 232 -33.94 21.59 9.34
#